data_AF-R8N1C1-F1
#
_entry.id   AF-R8N1C1-F1
#
_cell.length_a   1.000
_cell.length_b   1.000
_cell.length_c   1.000
_cell.angle_alpha   90.00
_cell.angle_beta   90.00
_cell.angle_gamma   90.00
#
_symmetry.space_group_name_H-M   'P 1'
#
loop_
_entity.id
_entity.type
_entity.pdbx_description
1 polymer ?
#
loop_
_entity_poly.entity_id
_entity_poly.type
_entity_poly.pdbx_seq_one_letter_code
_entity_poly.pdbx_strand_id
1 'polypeptide(L)'
;MKKVLVVCGNGLGSSFIIEMNVKKILTELGMQAEVSHTDLASSKSEQADLYLGAKDIICNLEDGTRTVAGLTNILDLNEIKEALQKHLM
;
A
#
# COMPACT_ATOMS: atom_id res chain seq x y z
N MET A 1 7.50 -13.00 -6.61
CA MET A 1 7.26 -12.57 -5.22
C MET A 1 6.38 -11.33 -5.30
N LYS A 2 5.27 -11.26 -4.57
CA LYS A 2 4.35 -10.11 -4.70
C LYS A 2 5.02 -8.83 -4.19
N LYS A 3 4.69 -7.68 -4.75
CA LYS A 3 5.18 -6.36 -4.34
C LYS A 3 4.02 -5.45 -3.95
N VAL A 4 4.09 -4.88 -2.75
CA VAL A 4 3.18 -3.86 -2.23
C VAL A 4 3.90 -2.53 -2.22
N LEU A 5 3.38 -1.56 -2.97
CA LEU A 5 3.90 -0.20 -3.02
C LEU A 5 3.00 0.73 -2.22
N VAL A 6 3.53 1.24 -1.11
CA VAL A 6 2.85 2.25 -0.30
C VAL A 6 3.05 3.62 -0.95
N VAL A 7 1.96 4.32 -1.26
CA VAL A 7 1.98 5.62 -1.91
C VAL A 7 1.55 6.69 -0.91
N CYS A 8 2.45 7.63 -0.64
CA CYS A 8 2.28 8.65 0.38
C CYS A 8 2.25 10.06 -0.21
N GLY A 9 1.43 10.94 0.38
CA GLY A 9 1.46 12.39 0.12
C GLY A 9 1.91 13.24 1.31
N ASN A 10 2.04 12.64 2.50
CA ASN A 10 2.13 13.37 3.78
C ASN A 10 3.53 13.36 4.44
N GLY A 11 4.58 12.98 3.71
CA GLY A 11 5.98 13.05 4.16
C GLY A 11 6.61 11.71 4.59
N LEU A 12 7.95 11.68 4.62
CA LEU A 12 8.79 10.48 4.84
C LEU A 12 8.44 9.69 6.12
N GLY A 13 8.20 10.38 7.24
CA GLY A 13 7.96 9.71 8.53
C GLY A 13 6.71 8.83 8.55
N SER A 14 5.61 9.32 7.96
CA SER A 14 4.38 8.55 7.82
C SER A 14 4.55 7.37 6.88
N SER A 15 5.34 7.52 5.80
CA SER A 15 5.62 6.43 4.84
C SER A 15 6.29 5.24 5.50
N PHE A 16 7.30 5.46 6.33
CA PHE A 16 7.99 4.39 7.04
C PHE A 16 7.08 3.65 8.01
N ILE A 17 6.22 4.35 8.75
CA ILE A 17 5.29 3.72 9.70
C ILE A 17 4.31 2.79 8.96
N ILE A 18 3.76 3.25 7.84
CA ILE A 18 2.82 2.44 7.05
C ILE A 18 3.52 1.22 6.47
N GLU A 19 4.73 1.38 5.92
CA GLU A 19 5.54 0.26 5.43
C GLU A 19 5.77 -0.79 6.53
N MET A 20 6.16 -0.35 7.74
CA MET A 20 6.37 -1.24 8.88
C MET A 20 5.09 -1.98 9.28
N ASN A 21 3.95 -1.28 9.29
CA ASN A 21 2.65 -1.87 9.61
C ASN A 21 2.21 -2.91 8.57
N VAL A 22 2.39 -2.62 7.29
CA VAL A 22 2.12 -3.56 6.19
C VAL A 22 3.00 -4.82 6.34
N LYS A 23 4.32 -4.65 6.56
CA LYS A 23 5.24 -5.77 6.78
C LYS A 23 4.84 -6.63 8.00
N LYS A 24 4.44 -5.98 9.10
CA LYS A 24 3.95 -6.66 10.29
C LYS A 24 2.71 -7.51 9.99
N ILE A 25 1.71 -6.94 9.33
CA ILE A 25 0.46 -7.64 9.00
C ILE A 25 0.70 -8.79 8.01
N LEU A 26 1.55 -8.60 7.00
CA LEU A 26 1.95 -9.67 6.09
C LEU A 26 2.56 -10.86 6.85
N THR A 27 3.41 -10.56 7.84
CA THR A 27 3.99 -11.58 8.72
C THR A 27 2.92 -12.30 9.54
N GLU A 28 1.97 -11.58 10.14
CA GLU A 28 0.85 -12.17 10.89
C GLU A 28 -0.06 -13.05 10.03
N LEU A 29 -0.21 -12.72 8.74
CA LEU A 29 -0.99 -13.47 7.76
C LEU A 29 -0.21 -14.64 7.13
N GLY A 30 1.08 -14.80 7.46
CA GLY A 30 1.95 -15.80 6.84
C GLY A 30 2.23 -15.56 5.35
N MET A 31 2.11 -14.32 4.89
CA MET A 31 2.33 -13.93 3.50
C MET A 31 3.72 -13.33 3.29
N GLN A 32 4.33 -13.63 2.14
CA GLN A 32 5.60 -13.02 1.72
C GLN A 32 5.35 -12.05 0.57
N ALA A 33 5.60 -10.77 0.84
CA ALA A 33 5.63 -9.74 -0.19
C ALA A 33 6.76 -8.73 0.10
N GLU A 34 7.34 -8.19 -0.96
CA GLU A 34 8.21 -7.03 -0.88
C GLU A 34 7.36 -5.80 -0.61
N VAL A 35 7.78 -4.96 0.33
CA VAL A 35 7.07 -3.73 0.67
C VAL A 35 8.05 -2.57 0.57
N SER A 36 7.70 -1.60 -0.28
CA SER A 36 8.41 -0.34 -0.46
C SER A 36 7.42 0.82 -0.36
N HIS A 37 7.94 2.04 -0.19
CA HIS A 37 7.13 3.26 -0.22
C HIS A 37 7.67 4.27 -1.22
N THR A 38 6.78 5.11 -1.76
CA THR A 38 7.14 6.17 -2.70
C THR A 38 6.10 7.30 -2.69
N ASP A 39 6.35 8.38 -3.43
CA ASP A 39 5.39 9.47 -3.63
C ASP A 39 4.45 9.19 -4.82
N LEU A 40 3.35 9.95 -4.90
CA LEU A 40 2.36 9.79 -5.98
C LEU A 40 2.96 9.96 -7.39
N ALA A 41 3.88 10.90 -7.59
CA ALA A 41 4.46 11.14 -8.92
C ALA A 41 5.34 9.96 -9.35
N SER A 42 6.21 9.50 -8.46
CA SER A 42 7.12 8.37 -8.69
C SER A 42 6.37 7.03 -8.84
N SER A 43 5.27 6.84 -8.09
CA SER A 43 4.45 5.62 -8.16
C SER A 43 3.82 5.36 -9.53
N LYS A 44 3.63 6.40 -10.36
CA LYS A 44 3.07 6.25 -11.71
C LYS A 44 3.97 5.46 -12.65
N SER A 45 5.29 5.54 -12.46
CA SER A 45 6.26 4.79 -13.28
C SER A 45 6.70 3.46 -12.66
N GLU A 46 6.38 3.22 -11.39
CA GLU A 46 6.81 2.03 -10.66
C GLU A 46 5.77 0.91 -10.78
N GLN A 47 6.22 -0.33 -11.03
CA GLN A 47 5.35 -1.51 -11.04
C GLN A 47 5.26 -2.16 -9.65
N ALA A 48 4.04 -2.53 -9.28
CA ALA A 48 3.71 -3.28 -8.08
C ALA A 48 2.45 -4.13 -8.32
N ASP A 49 2.28 -5.19 -7.54
CA ASP A 49 1.06 -6.01 -7.57
C ASP A 49 -0.09 -5.35 -6.82
N LEU A 50 0.23 -4.48 -5.86
CA LEU A 50 -0.73 -3.69 -5.08
C LEU A 50 -0.18 -2.30 -4.77
N TYR A 51 -0.95 -1.27 -5.10
CA TYR A 51 -0.70 0.11 -4.70
C TYR A 51 -1.60 0.45 -3.52
N LEU A 52 -1.01 0.76 -2.36
CA LEU A 52 -1.71 1.02 -1.11
C LEU A 52 -1.48 2.47 -0.68
N GLY A 53 -2.53 3.20 -0.30
CA GLY A 53 -2.34 4.55 0.21
C GLY A 53 -3.63 5.18 0.70
N ALA A 54 -3.56 6.45 1.09
CA ALA A 54 -4.74 7.20 1.49
C ALA A 54 -5.71 7.32 0.30
N LYS A 55 -7.00 7.15 0.54
CA LYS A 55 -8.04 7.08 -0.51
C LYS A 55 -8.06 8.33 -1.41
N ASP A 56 -7.86 9.50 -0.83
CA ASP A 56 -7.79 10.79 -1.52
C ASP A 56 -6.59 10.92 -2.49
N ILE A 57 -5.51 10.17 -2.24
CA ILE A 57 -4.31 10.19 -3.07
C ILE A 57 -4.34 9.05 -4.09
N ILE A 58 -4.60 7.83 -3.62
CA ILE A 58 -4.41 6.61 -4.42
C ILE A 58 -5.38 6.51 -5.60
N CYS A 59 -6.57 7.14 -5.51
CA CYS A 59 -7.51 7.21 -6.63
C CYS A 59 -6.92 7.87 -7.89
N ASN A 60 -5.84 8.66 -7.76
CA ASN A 60 -5.10 9.21 -8.91
C ASN A 60 -4.28 8.16 -9.70
N LEU A 61 -4.16 6.94 -9.17
CA LEU A 61 -3.51 5.80 -9.83
C LEU A 61 -4.51 4.82 -10.43
N GLU A 62 -5.82 5.04 -10.25
CA GLU A 62 -6.84 4.21 -10.89
C GLU A 62 -6.86 4.49 -12.40
N ASP A 63 -6.24 3.59 -13.17
CA ASP A 63 -6.21 3.63 -14.63
C ASP A 63 -6.96 2.45 -15.27
N GLY A 64 -7.66 1.66 -14.44
CA GLY A 64 -8.38 0.44 -14.84
C GLY A 64 -7.49 -0.79 -15.02
N THR A 65 -6.17 -0.65 -14.89
CA THR A 65 -5.21 -1.75 -15.04
C THR A 65 -4.46 -2.09 -13.75
N ARG A 66 -4.24 -1.11 -12.88
CA ARG A 66 -3.56 -1.30 -11.59
C ARG A 66 -4.49 -1.80 -10.50
N THR A 67 -3.97 -2.65 -9.63
CA THR A 67 -4.64 -3.02 -8.38
C THR A 67 -4.37 -1.95 -7.33
N VAL A 68 -5.40 -1.17 -7.01
CA VAL A 68 -5.32 -0.05 -6.07
C VAL A 68 -6.17 -0.33 -4.84
N ALA A 69 -5.62 -0.06 -3.65
CA ALA A 69 -6.33 -0.12 -2.38
C ALA A 69 -6.21 1.21 -1.63
N GLY A 70 -7.34 1.90 -1.47
CA GLY A 70 -7.46 3.13 -0.71
C GLY A 70 -7.89 2.89 0.72
N LEU A 71 -7.12 3.43 1.67
CA LEU A 71 -7.39 3.42 3.10
C LEU A 71 -7.99 4.75 3.52
N THR A 72 -9.00 4.72 4.39
CA THR A 72 -9.57 5.91 5.02
C THR A 72 -8.64 6.42 6.12
N ASN A 73 -8.04 5.50 6.88
CA ASN A 73 -7.03 5.76 7.87
C ASN A 73 -5.79 4.90 7.61
N ILE A 74 -4.75 5.52 7.05
CA ILE A 74 -3.48 4.87 6.70
C ILE A 74 -2.72 4.27 7.91
N LEU A 75 -3.12 4.56 9.15
CA LEU A 75 -2.53 4.00 10.37
C LEU A 75 -3.39 2.90 11.01
N ASP A 76 -4.58 2.63 10.48
CA ASP A 76 -5.46 1.59 11.00
C ASP A 76 -4.99 0.21 10.53
N LEU A 77 -4.52 -0.60 11.46
CA LEU A 77 -4.02 -1.95 11.18
C LEU A 77 -5.11 -2.89 10.66
N ASN A 78 -6.36 -2.73 11.08
CA ASN A 78 -7.46 -3.56 10.60
C ASN A 78 -7.78 -3.21 9.14
N GLU A 79 -7.83 -1.93 8.81
CA GLU A 79 -8.10 -1.47 7.44
C GLU A 79 -6.98 -1.93 6.47
N ILE A 80 -5.72 -1.82 6.90
CA ILE A 80 -4.57 -2.36 6.14
C ILE A 80 -4.72 -3.88 5.96
N LYS A 81 -5.07 -4.61 7.02
CA LYS A 81 -5.22 -6.07 6.96
C LYS A 81 -6.31 -6.49 5.99
N GLU A 82 -7.49 -5.88 6.05
CA GLU A 82 -8.59 -6.15 5.13
C GLU A 82 -8.19 -5.87 3.68
N ALA A 83 -7.51 -4.75 3.42
CA ALA A 83 -7.00 -4.43 2.09
C ALA A 83 -5.99 -5.48 1.58
N LEU A 84 -5.03 -5.87 2.42
CA LEU A 84 -4.05 -6.90 2.05
C LEU A 84 -4.73 -8.25 1.78
N GLN A 85 -5.66 -8.69 2.63
CA GLN A 85 -6.38 -9.95 2.40
C GLN A 85 -7.21 -9.91 1.13
N LYS A 86 -7.93 -8.82 0.86
CA LYS A 86 -8.78 -8.69 -0.32
C LYS A 86 -8.02 -8.74 -1.65
N HIS A 87 -6.78 -8.22 -1.66
CA HIS A 87 -6.01 -8.05 -2.89
C HIS A 87 -4.83 -9.03 -3.04
N LEU A 88 -4.39 -9.66 -1.95
CA LEU A 88 -3.24 -10.58 -1.96
C LEU A 88 -3.60 -12.04 -1.64
N MET A 89 -4.78 -12.34 -1.09
CA MET A 89 -5.31 -13.71 -0.99
C MET A 89 -6.15 -14.06 -2.22
#